data_AF-A0A846SUP3-F1
#
_entry.id   AF-A0A846SUP3-F1
#
_cell.length_a   1.000
_cell.length_b   1.000
_cell.length_c   1.000
_cell.angle_alpha   90.00
_cell.angle_beta   90.00
_cell.angle_gamma   90.00
#
_symmetry.space_group_name_H-M   'P 1'
#
loop_
_entity.id
_entity.type
_entity.pdbx_description
1 polymer ?
#
loop_
_entity_poly.entity_id
_entity_poly.type
_entity_poly.pdbx_seq_one_letter_code
_entity_poly.pdbx_strand_id
1 'polypeptide(L)'
;MKQWTGIEIKRARLELEDASSTILGCMIFEFSRLDCALGLMLVWANDGADLEGLSKAVAGHTFHKKLLLLSEFALTKYKANQETMSAYADWLAEAHAVRGERNCLIHGRWGTDPMRNQVVNVVGLPTGEQVERRYTITQLKEVLVRMQRLQEQLSTLRTRWPV
;
A
#
# COMPACT_ATOMS: atom_id res chain seq x y z
N MET A 1 28.28 26.27 -8.16
CA MET A 1 27.69 24.93 -8.39
C MET A 1 28.79 23.91 -8.18
N LYS A 2 28.59 22.91 -7.31
CA LYS A 2 29.59 21.85 -7.10
C LYS A 2 29.78 21.11 -8.43
N GLN A 3 31.00 21.07 -8.95
CA GLN A 3 31.31 20.23 -10.11
C GLN A 3 31.38 18.77 -9.62
N TRP A 4 30.50 17.94 -10.16
CA TRP A 4 30.49 16.52 -9.87
C TRP A 4 31.42 15.79 -10.83
N THR A 5 32.30 14.96 -10.30
CA THR A 5 33.07 14.01 -11.11
C THR A 5 32.19 12.83 -11.52
N GLY A 6 32.53 12.16 -12.63
CA GLY A 6 31.81 10.95 -13.06
C GLY A 6 31.80 9.84 -11.99
N ILE A 7 32.83 9.78 -11.15
CA ILE A 7 32.92 8.84 -10.02
C ILE A 7 31.91 9.19 -8.94
N GLU A 8 31.78 10.47 -8.57
CA GLU A 8 30.79 10.92 -7.58
C GLU A 8 29.36 10.68 -8.07
N ILE A 9 29.06 10.93 -9.35
CA ILE A 9 27.74 10.68 -9.94
C ILE A 9 27.41 9.18 -9.87
N LYS A 10 28.35 8.32 -10.26
CA LYS A 10 28.17 6.87 -10.21
C LYS A 10 27.92 6.39 -8.77
N ARG A 11 28.67 6.91 -7.80
CA ARG A 11 28.50 6.56 -6.39
C ARG A 11 27.12 6.98 -5.88
N ALA A 12 26.74 8.25 -6.06
CA ALA A 12 25.44 8.74 -5.63
C ALA A 12 24.27 8.01 -6.27
N ARG A 13 24.42 7.60 -7.54
CA ARG A 13 23.44 6.73 -8.21
C ARG A 13 23.29 5.38 -7.50
N LEU A 14 24.39 4.70 -7.21
CA LEU A 14 24.35 3.38 -6.55
C LEU A 14 23.76 3.48 -5.13
N GLU A 15 24.15 4.50 -4.36
CA GLU A 15 23.61 4.74 -3.02
C GLU A 15 22.10 4.99 -3.05
N LEU A 16 21.64 5.78 -4.03
CA LEU A 16 20.23 6.10 -4.19
C LEU A 16 19.42 4.89 -4.67
N GLU A 17 19.99 4.10 -5.57
CA GLU A 17 19.39 2.87 -6.07
C GLU A 17 19.23 1.86 -4.93
N ASP A 18 20.28 1.58 -4.17
CA ASP A 18 20.27 0.66 -3.01
C ASP A 18 19.27 1.06 -1.93
N ALA A 19 19.28 2.34 -1.54
CA ALA A 19 18.34 2.87 -0.56
C ALA A 19 16.89 2.75 -1.06
N SER A 20 16.65 3.09 -2.33
CA SER A 20 15.31 3.01 -2.92
C SER A 20 14.81 1.58 -3.07
N SER A 21 15.65 0.64 -3.54
CA SER A 21 15.28 -0.76 -3.72
C SER A 21 14.97 -1.43 -2.38
N THR A 22 15.72 -1.09 -1.33
CA THR A 22 15.45 -1.58 0.02
C THR A 22 14.07 -1.14 0.51
N ILE A 23 13.76 0.15 0.37
CA ILE A 23 12.46 0.70 0.81
C ILE A 23 11.31 0.13 -0.01
N LEU A 24 11.47 0.04 -1.34
CA LEU A 24 10.46 -0.53 -2.23
C LEU A 24 10.22 -2.01 -1.92
N GLY A 25 11.27 -2.77 -1.63
CA GLY A 25 11.18 -4.14 -1.13
C GLY A 25 10.35 -4.22 0.15
N CYS A 26 10.65 -3.38 1.15
CA CYS A 26 9.87 -3.29 2.37
C CYS A 26 8.39 -3.00 2.10
N MET A 27 8.06 -2.06 1.21
CA MET A 27 6.67 -1.74 0.85
C MET A 27 5.92 -2.93 0.27
N ILE A 28 6.58 -3.78 -0.54
CA ILE A 28 5.98 -5.01 -1.06
C ILE A 28 5.63 -5.94 0.09
N PHE A 29 6.55 -6.16 1.03
CA PHE A 29 6.29 -6.98 2.21
C PHE A 29 5.15 -6.44 3.07
N GLU A 30 5.13 -5.13 3.35
CA GLU A 30 4.05 -4.54 4.16
C GLU A 30 2.70 -4.64 3.46
N PHE A 31 2.64 -4.40 2.15
CA PHE A 31 1.40 -4.57 1.41
C PHE A 31 0.91 -6.02 1.41
N SER A 32 1.82 -7.00 1.25
CA SER A 32 1.48 -8.42 1.34
C SER A 32 0.94 -8.81 2.72
N ARG A 33 1.54 -8.28 3.80
CA ARG A 33 1.03 -8.49 5.17
C ARG A 33 -0.35 -7.89 5.36
N LEU A 34 -0.56 -6.67 4.86
CA LEU A 34 -1.86 -5.99 4.90
C LEU A 34 -2.94 -6.78 4.15
N ASP A 35 -2.67 -7.24 2.92
CA ASP A 35 -3.61 -8.02 2.11
C ASP A 35 -3.96 -9.37 2.76
N CYS A 36 -2.97 -10.02 3.39
CA CYS A 36 -3.17 -11.24 4.16
C CYS A 36 -4.02 -10.99 5.41
N ALA A 37 -3.67 -9.98 6.22
CA ALA A 37 -4.39 -9.63 7.43
C ALA A 37 -5.86 -9.25 7.15
N LEU A 38 -6.10 -8.50 6.08
CA LEU A 38 -7.45 -8.19 5.62
C LEU A 38 -8.20 -9.46 5.20
N GLY A 39 -7.55 -10.34 4.44
CA GLY A 39 -8.14 -11.62 4.05
C GLY A 39 -8.56 -12.47 5.27
N LEU A 40 -7.69 -12.57 6.28
CA LEU A 40 -7.98 -13.28 7.52
C LEU A 40 -9.15 -12.66 8.28
N MET A 41 -9.20 -11.33 8.38
CA MET A 41 -10.32 -10.63 9.01
C MET A 41 -11.65 -10.92 8.33
N LEU A 42 -11.66 -10.96 7.00
CA LEU A 42 -12.88 -11.24 6.22
C LEU A 42 -13.34 -12.69 6.35
N VAL A 43 -12.40 -13.65 6.37
CA VAL A 43 -12.71 -15.08 6.51
C VAL A 43 -13.28 -15.39 7.90
N TRP A 44 -12.81 -14.68 8.92
CA TRP A 44 -13.29 -14.80 10.30
C TRP A 44 -14.51 -13.93 10.62
N ALA A 45 -15.13 -13.30 9.61
CA ALA A 45 -16.31 -12.48 9.84
C ALA A 45 -17.44 -13.30 10.48
N ASN A 46 -18.26 -12.66 11.31
CA ASN A 46 -19.34 -13.32 12.08
C ASN A 46 -18.85 -14.55 12.87
N ASP A 47 -17.72 -14.40 13.57
CA ASP A 47 -17.10 -15.44 14.41
C ASP A 47 -16.77 -16.74 13.65
N GLY A 48 -16.54 -16.63 12.34
CA GLY A 48 -16.17 -17.76 11.49
C GLY A 48 -17.32 -18.73 11.16
N ALA A 49 -18.58 -18.29 11.29
CA ALA A 49 -19.75 -19.13 11.02
C ALA A 49 -19.78 -19.71 9.59
N ASP A 50 -19.19 -19.01 8.61
CA ASP A 50 -19.03 -19.47 7.22
C ASP A 50 -17.56 -19.47 6.78
N LEU A 51 -16.69 -20.04 7.60
CA LEU A 51 -15.24 -20.06 7.34
C LEU A 51 -14.88 -20.66 5.98
N GLU A 52 -15.53 -21.76 5.59
CA GLU A 52 -15.22 -22.45 4.32
C GLU A 52 -15.70 -21.66 3.10
N GLY A 53 -16.92 -21.12 3.15
CA GLY A 53 -17.48 -20.31 2.05
C GLY A 53 -16.68 -19.03 1.85
N LEU A 54 -16.38 -18.31 2.94
CA LEU A 54 -15.60 -17.09 2.90
C LEU A 54 -14.14 -17.33 2.49
N SER A 55 -13.52 -18.44 2.90
CA SER A 55 -12.17 -18.80 2.46
C SER A 55 -12.10 -18.97 0.94
N LYS A 56 -13.07 -19.67 0.35
CA LYS A 56 -13.16 -19.86 -1.11
C LYS A 56 -13.41 -18.54 -1.83
N ALA A 57 -14.29 -17.69 -1.30
CA ALA A 57 -14.57 -16.38 -1.87
C ALA A 57 -13.35 -15.45 -1.83
N VAL A 58 -12.71 -15.32 -0.66
CA VAL A 58 -11.59 -14.41 -0.42
C VAL A 58 -10.31 -14.85 -1.16
N ALA A 59 -10.09 -16.15 -1.37
CA ALA A 59 -8.91 -16.66 -2.07
C ALA A 59 -8.78 -16.11 -3.51
N GLY A 60 -9.90 -15.90 -4.21
CA GLY A 60 -9.92 -15.34 -5.56
C GLY A 60 -10.02 -13.81 -5.61
N HIS A 61 -10.11 -13.14 -4.45
CA HIS A 61 -10.34 -11.70 -4.39
C HIS A 61 -9.04 -10.92 -4.51
N THR A 62 -9.04 -9.95 -5.42
CA THR A 62 -8.04 -8.88 -5.40
C THR A 62 -8.20 -8.05 -4.12
N PHE A 63 -7.14 -7.34 -3.71
CA PHE A 63 -7.22 -6.41 -2.59
C PHE A 63 -8.42 -5.45 -2.69
N HIS A 64 -8.72 -4.96 -3.90
CA HIS A 64 -9.90 -4.11 -4.12
C HIS A 64 -11.22 -4.82 -3.78
N LYS A 65 -11.41 -6.07 -4.24
CA LYS A 65 -12.61 -6.85 -3.92
C LYS A 65 -12.72 -7.13 -2.42
N LYS A 66 -11.60 -7.34 -1.72
CA LYS A 66 -11.56 -7.49 -0.26
C LYS A 66 -12.03 -6.21 0.45
N LEU A 67 -11.62 -5.03 -0.02
CA LEU A 67 -12.09 -3.75 0.54
C LEU A 67 -13.61 -3.56 0.37
N LEU A 68 -14.16 -3.92 -0.79
CA LEU A 68 -15.61 -3.86 -1.02
C LEU A 68 -16.37 -4.78 -0.04
N LEU A 69 -15.89 -6.02 0.11
CA LEU A 69 -16.48 -6.97 1.05
C LEU A 69 -16.42 -6.48 2.50
N LEU A 70 -15.31 -5.87 2.91
CA LEU A 70 -15.20 -5.27 4.24
C LEU A 70 -16.25 -4.15 4.45
N SER A 71 -16.43 -3.29 3.45
CA SER A 71 -17.43 -2.23 3.49
C SER A 71 -18.85 -2.79 3.64
N GLU A 72 -19.17 -3.88 2.95
CA GLU A 72 -20.47 -4.56 3.04
C GLU A 72 -20.71 -5.15 4.43
N PHE A 73 -19.70 -5.80 5.02
CA PHE A 73 -19.80 -6.34 6.38
C PHE A 73 -19.92 -5.25 7.44
N ALA A 74 -19.10 -4.20 7.36
CA ALA A 74 -19.18 -3.07 8.27
C ALA A 74 -20.55 -2.39 8.18
N LEU A 75 -21.08 -2.19 6.97
CA LEU A 75 -22.42 -1.64 6.79
C LEU A 75 -23.49 -2.54 7.39
N THR A 76 -23.42 -3.85 7.16
CA THR A 76 -24.42 -4.80 7.67
C THR A 76 -24.44 -4.83 9.20
N LYS A 77 -23.27 -4.84 9.84
CA LYS A 77 -23.14 -5.02 11.29
C LYS A 77 -23.26 -3.72 12.08
N TYR A 78 -22.75 -2.62 11.55
CA TYR A 78 -22.54 -1.38 12.28
C TYR A 78 -23.30 -0.17 11.74
N LYS A 79 -24.28 -0.35 10.83
CA LYS A 79 -25.07 0.74 10.23
C LYS A 79 -25.57 1.78 11.24
N ALA A 80 -25.96 1.35 12.44
CA ALA A 80 -26.50 2.22 13.48
C ALA A 80 -25.42 2.91 14.34
N ASN A 81 -24.16 2.48 14.26
CA ASN A 81 -23.05 3.02 15.04
C ASN A 81 -22.17 3.94 14.18
N GLN A 82 -22.43 5.25 14.28
CA GLN A 82 -21.74 6.26 13.48
C GLN A 82 -20.23 6.33 13.74
N GLU A 83 -19.77 6.12 14.99
CA GLU A 83 -18.34 6.12 15.32
C GLU A 83 -17.62 4.98 14.61
N THR A 84 -18.20 3.77 14.66
CA THR A 84 -17.64 2.58 14.02
C THR A 84 -17.63 2.72 12.50
N MET A 85 -18.72 3.22 11.93
CA MET A 85 -18.81 3.47 10.48
C MET A 85 -17.80 4.50 10.00
N SER A 86 -17.57 5.57 10.77
CA SER A 86 -16.53 6.57 10.46
C SER A 86 -15.14 5.93 10.45
N ALA A 87 -14.82 5.13 11.47
CA ALA A 87 -13.51 4.48 11.56
C ALA A 87 -13.25 3.52 10.38
N TYR A 88 -14.27 2.75 9.96
CA TYR A 88 -14.17 1.91 8.77
C TYR A 88 -14.04 2.74 7.49
N ALA A 89 -14.80 3.83 7.33
CA ALA A 89 -14.73 4.69 6.16
C ALA A 89 -13.34 5.34 6.02
N ASP A 90 -12.79 5.87 7.11
CA ASP A 90 -11.45 6.49 7.13
C ASP A 90 -10.36 5.47 6.76
N TRP A 91 -10.45 4.26 7.33
CA TRP A 91 -9.51 3.19 7.01
C TRP A 91 -9.62 2.71 5.55
N LEU A 92 -10.85 2.54 5.03
CA LEU A 92 -11.10 2.14 3.65
C LEU A 92 -10.57 3.18 2.67
N ALA A 93 -10.75 4.48 2.96
CA ALA A 93 -10.23 5.57 2.13
C ALA A 93 -8.69 5.52 2.04
N GLU A 94 -8.00 5.37 3.18
CA GLU A 94 -6.54 5.26 3.20
C GLU A 94 -6.05 3.96 2.53
N ALA A 95 -6.77 2.84 2.70
CA ALA A 95 -6.45 1.58 2.03
C ALA A 95 -6.60 1.68 0.51
N HIS A 96 -7.59 2.42 0.01
CA HIS A 96 -7.71 2.71 -1.42
C HIS A 96 -6.56 3.59 -1.93
N ALA A 97 -6.12 4.58 -1.17
CA ALA A 97 -4.97 5.42 -1.51
C ALA A 97 -3.68 4.59 -1.59
N VAL A 98 -3.39 3.79 -0.56
CA VAL A 98 -2.22 2.88 -0.51
C VAL A 98 -2.25 1.87 -1.66
N ARG A 99 -3.41 1.33 -2.03
CA ARG A 99 -3.56 0.46 -3.21
C ARG A 99 -3.14 1.19 -4.50
N GLY A 100 -3.57 2.45 -4.66
CA GLY A 100 -3.21 3.28 -5.82
C GLY A 100 -1.70 3.53 -5.90
N GLU A 101 -1.07 3.83 -4.76
CA GLU A 101 0.37 3.99 -4.65
C GLU A 101 1.09 2.69 -5.01
N ARG A 102 0.71 1.55 -4.40
CA ARG A 102 1.30 0.24 -4.69
C ARG A 102 1.23 -0.12 -6.18
N ASN A 103 0.12 0.17 -6.85
CA ASN A 103 0.01 -0.06 -8.29
C ASN A 103 1.04 0.76 -9.07
N CYS A 104 1.27 2.02 -8.69
CA CYS A 104 2.31 2.83 -9.30
C CYS A 104 3.72 2.27 -9.00
N LEU A 105 3.95 1.76 -7.80
CA LEU A 105 5.24 1.19 -7.42
C LEU A 105 5.60 -0.06 -8.24
N ILE A 106 4.64 -0.97 -8.44
CA ILE A 106 4.86 -2.26 -9.10
C ILE A 106 4.87 -2.14 -10.62
N HIS A 107 3.99 -1.31 -11.20
CA HIS A 107 3.88 -1.17 -12.66
C HIS A 107 4.77 -0.05 -13.23
N GLY A 108 5.51 0.62 -12.35
CA GLY A 108 6.43 1.70 -12.70
C GLY A 108 7.78 1.22 -13.20
N ARG A 109 8.40 1.99 -14.09
CA ARG A 109 9.82 1.88 -14.43
C ARG A 109 10.61 2.83 -13.53
N TRP A 110 11.58 2.27 -12.80
CA TRP A 110 12.36 3.02 -11.82
C TRP A 110 13.71 3.46 -12.39
N GLY A 111 14.13 4.66 -12.00
CA GLY A 111 15.44 5.21 -12.29
C GLY A 111 15.87 6.20 -11.20
N THR A 112 17.08 6.71 -11.31
CA THR A 112 17.67 7.61 -10.32
C THR A 112 18.17 8.90 -10.98
N ASP A 113 17.91 10.02 -10.35
CA ASP A 113 18.48 11.33 -10.64
C ASP A 113 19.45 11.71 -9.49
N PRO A 114 20.73 11.30 -9.58
CA PRO A 114 21.70 11.50 -8.51
C PRO A 114 22.02 12.98 -8.27
N MET A 115 21.90 13.83 -9.29
CA MET A 115 22.18 15.27 -9.18
C MET A 115 21.11 15.99 -8.35
N ARG A 116 19.88 15.48 -8.36
CA ARG A 116 18.77 15.98 -7.54
C ARG A 116 18.49 15.15 -6.30
N ASN A 117 19.25 14.06 -6.09
CA ASN A 117 19.03 13.08 -5.03
C ASN A 117 17.58 12.53 -5.02
N GLN A 118 17.07 12.19 -6.21
CA GLN A 118 15.69 11.77 -6.42
C GLN A 118 15.61 10.43 -7.16
N VAL A 119 14.65 9.60 -6.75
CA VAL A 119 14.24 8.41 -7.45
C VAL A 119 13.08 8.78 -8.37
N VAL A 120 13.11 8.29 -9.60
CA VAL A 120 12.10 8.56 -10.62
C VAL A 120 11.31 7.28 -10.88
N ASN A 121 9.99 7.38 -10.87
CA ASN A 121 9.08 6.32 -11.28
C ASN A 121 8.26 6.82 -12.47
N VAL A 122 8.28 6.08 -13.57
CA VAL A 122 7.47 6.37 -14.75
C VAL A 122 6.45 5.26 -14.96
N VAL A 123 5.17 5.62 -14.89
CA VAL A 123 4.04 4.71 -15.13
C VAL A 123 3.41 5.03 -16.47
N GLY A 124 2.98 4.01 -17.23
CA GLY A 124 2.37 4.16 -18.55
C GLY A 124 3.18 3.50 -19.66
N LEU A 125 2.60 3.43 -20.86
CA LEU A 125 3.23 2.78 -22.01
C LEU A 125 4.33 3.68 -22.59
N PRO A 126 5.50 3.12 -22.97
CA PRO A 126 6.55 3.90 -23.63
C PRO A 126 6.08 4.70 -24.87
N THR A 127 5.05 4.20 -25.55
CA THR A 127 4.48 4.76 -26.79
C THR A 127 3.19 5.55 -26.56
N GLY A 128 2.77 5.77 -25.32
CA GLY A 128 1.53 6.46 -24.97
C GLY A 128 1.72 7.49 -23.87
N GLU A 129 0.64 7.83 -23.18
CA GLU A 129 0.70 8.72 -22.02
C GLU A 129 1.52 8.10 -20.89
N GLN A 130 2.43 8.91 -20.34
CA GLN A 130 3.28 8.53 -19.22
C GLN A 130 3.16 9.56 -18.11
N VAL A 131 3.09 9.07 -16.88
CA VAL A 131 3.10 9.89 -15.67
C VAL A 131 4.41 9.64 -14.96
N GLU A 132 5.23 10.68 -14.88
CA GLU A 132 6.47 10.69 -14.11
C GLU A 132 6.19 11.16 -12.68
N ARG A 133 6.71 10.43 -11.71
CA ARG A 133 6.73 10.82 -10.30
C ARG A 133 8.16 10.79 -9.79
N ARG A 134 8.51 11.78 -8.99
CA ARG A 134 9.83 11.91 -8.37
C ARG A 134 9.70 11.84 -6.88
N TYR A 135 10.58 11.08 -6.26
CA TYR A 135 10.61 10.83 -4.83
C TYR A 135 11.99 11.10 -4.27
N THR A 136 12.08 11.75 -3.13
CA THR A 136 13.26 11.64 -2.27
C THR A 136 13.18 10.33 -1.48
N ILE A 137 14.31 9.88 -0.93
CA ILE A 137 14.33 8.73 -0.01
C ILE A 137 13.41 8.98 1.19
N THR A 138 13.32 10.21 1.69
CA THR A 138 12.40 10.57 2.77
C THR A 138 10.94 10.36 2.37
N GLN A 139 10.54 10.79 1.18
CA GLN A 139 9.17 10.58 0.68
C GLN A 139 8.84 9.10 0.51
N LEU A 140 9.79 8.28 0.06
CA LEU A 140 9.58 6.83 0.03
C LEU A 140 9.41 6.26 1.44
N LYS A 141 10.21 6.70 2.43
CA LYS A 141 10.03 6.27 3.82
C LYS A 141 8.67 6.68 4.39
N GLU A 142 8.17 7.87 4.07
CA GLU A 142 6.85 8.34 4.49
C GLU A 142 5.73 7.45 3.95
N VAL A 143 5.82 7.02 2.69
CA VAL A 143 4.88 6.07 2.09
C VAL A 143 4.93 4.72 2.83
N LEU A 144 6.14 4.22 3.14
CA LEU A 144 6.28 2.97 3.89
C LEU A 144 5.65 3.08 5.29
N VAL A 145 5.89 4.18 6.00
CA VAL A 145 5.31 4.44 7.33
C VAL A 145 3.79 4.51 7.25
N ARG A 146 3.21 5.10 6.20
CA ARG A 146 1.76 5.09 5.99
C ARG A 146 1.20 3.67 5.81
N MET A 147 1.88 2.82 5.05
CA MET A 147 1.48 1.41 4.89
C MET A 147 1.51 0.65 6.22
N GLN A 148 2.55 0.87 7.03
CA GLN A 148 2.68 0.26 8.36
C GLN A 148 1.58 0.73 9.31
N ARG A 149 1.30 2.04 9.35
CA ARG A 149 0.21 2.62 10.13
C ARG A 149 -1.15 2.04 9.73
N LEU A 150 -1.38 1.85 8.44
CA LEU A 150 -2.63 1.27 7.94
C LEU A 150 -2.84 -0.16 8.46
N GLN A 151 -1.77 -0.94 8.58
CA GLN A 151 -1.81 -2.28 9.17
C GLN A 151 -2.11 -2.24 10.68
N GLU A 152 -1.53 -1.31 11.43
CA GLU A 152 -1.85 -1.10 12.84
C GLU A 152 -3.32 -0.70 13.05
N GLN A 153 -3.83 0.18 12.20
CA GLN A 153 -5.23 0.59 12.20
C GLN A 153 -6.16 -0.61 11.90
N LEU A 154 -5.81 -1.46 10.94
CA LEU A 154 -6.57 -2.69 10.66
C LEU A 154 -6.62 -3.61 11.88
N SER A 155 -5.49 -3.78 12.58
CA SER A 155 -5.43 -4.56 13.82
C SER A 155 -6.35 -3.97 14.90
N THR A 156 -6.39 -2.64 15.00
CA THR A 156 -7.27 -1.93 15.93
C THR A 156 -8.74 -2.14 15.58
N LEU A 157 -9.12 -2.00 14.30
CA LEU A 157 -10.48 -2.27 13.83
C LEU A 157 -10.91 -3.70 14.15
N ARG A 158 -10.06 -4.68 13.86
CA ARG A 158 -10.32 -6.09 14.15
C ARG A 158 -10.55 -6.36 15.63
N THR A 159 -9.82 -5.67 16.52
CA THR A 159 -9.92 -5.89 17.96
C THR A 159 -11.11 -5.17 18.58
N ARG A 160 -11.39 -3.94 18.12
CA ARG A 160 -12.43 -3.07 18.71
C ARG A 160 -13.80 -3.34 18.12
N TRP A 161 -13.87 -3.64 16.83
CA TRP A 161 -15.11 -3.80 16.06
C TRP A 161 -15.00 -4.93 15.03
N PRO A 162 -14.85 -6.19 15.47
CA PRO A 162 -14.75 -7.33 14.55
C PRO A 162 -16.01 -7.43 13.70
N VAL A 163 -15.86 -7.43 12.36
CA VAL A 163 -16.96 -7.73 11.44
C VAL A 163 -17.41 -9.17 11.55
#